data_AF-A0A9Q5C5J7-F1
#
_entry.id   AF-A0A9Q5C5J7-F1
#
_cell.length_a   1.000
_cell.length_b   1.000
_cell.length_c   1.000
_cell.angle_alpha   90.00
_cell.angle_beta   90.00
_cell.angle_gamma   90.00
#
_symmetry.space_group_name_H-M   'P 1'
#
loop_
_entity.id
_entity.type
_entity.pdbx_description
1 polymer ?
#
loop_
_entity_poly.entity_id
_entity_poly.type
_entity_poly.pdbx_seq_one_letter_code
_entity_poly.pdbx_strand_id
1 'polypeptide(L)'
;MSLITSDKRRIIIGLGQTGQSIARFFASRGLPFAACDTRETAAAIDAFRHQYPEVELQTGPLNGEWLSQADELVISPGVAKDQPAIQAAIASGAKLIGDIDLFAREVTAPIIAITGSNGKSTVTTLVWQMAVDAGCRAEIGGNIGIPVLDLLAKPAADLYVLELSSFQLETTHDLKASAATVLNMSADHMDRYDGMQGYHAAKHRIYRHCQQAIFNREDALSRPLVPNSTKQTSFGLGAPDLNQYGRLMVEGKPWLAKGAEALMPVADMKMRGEHNELNALAALALCESQGLKLSSLLKTLSQFPGLEHRCQWIAEREGVSWFNDSKGTNLGATLAAVVGLGETQERTHSLILIAGGQAKGQDFSGLKLPSQRYLKSLILIGEDRQQMADEIGFEATCFADSLMDAVRLAESQAESGDAVLLSPACASFDMFTGFEDRGHQFVAAVREVLSCD
;
A
#
# COMPACT_ATOMS: atom_id res chain seq x y z
N MET A 1 -10.84 -15.41 40.21
CA MET A 1 -9.70 -15.14 39.31
C MET A 1 -9.07 -13.83 39.74
N SER A 2 -7.79 -13.81 40.07
CA SER A 2 -7.08 -12.60 40.48
C SER A 2 -6.93 -11.68 39.25
N LEU A 3 -7.71 -10.61 39.20
CA LEU A 3 -7.49 -9.48 38.30
C LEU A 3 -6.21 -8.81 38.79
N ILE A 4 -5.08 -9.10 38.17
CA ILE A 4 -3.90 -8.25 38.27
C ILE A 4 -4.27 -6.99 37.48
N THR A 5 -4.92 -6.02 38.14
CA THR A 5 -5.08 -4.68 37.60
C THR A 5 -3.68 -4.10 37.47
N SER A 6 -3.17 -4.02 36.24
CA SER A 6 -1.88 -3.40 35.99
C SER A 6 -2.04 -1.90 36.26
N ASP A 7 -1.32 -1.34 37.24
CA ASP A 7 -1.30 0.10 37.56
C ASP A 7 -0.70 0.99 36.45
N LYS A 8 -0.41 0.42 35.27
CA LYS A 8 0.14 1.16 34.13
C LYS A 8 -0.85 2.19 33.61
N ARG A 9 -0.42 3.46 33.57
CA ARG A 9 -1.14 4.53 32.90
C ARG A 9 -0.88 4.47 31.39
N ARG A 10 -1.94 4.20 30.62
CA ARG A 10 -1.92 4.15 29.16
C ARG A 10 -2.60 5.38 28.59
N ILE A 11 -1.99 5.99 27.58
CA ILE A 11 -2.58 7.12 26.87
C ILE A 11 -2.65 6.83 25.39
N ILE A 12 -3.85 6.90 24.81
CA ILE A 12 -4.08 6.84 23.36
C ILE A 12 -3.85 8.23 22.78
N ILE A 13 -3.03 8.35 21.73
CA ILE A 13 -2.78 9.61 21.03
C ILE A 13 -3.39 9.54 19.62
N GLY A 14 -4.42 10.35 19.39
CA GLY A 14 -5.21 10.41 18.16
C GLY A 14 -6.39 9.45 18.17
N LEU A 15 -7.59 9.96 17.91
CA LEU A 15 -8.88 9.26 17.97
C LEU A 15 -9.49 9.01 16.57
N GLY A 16 -8.66 8.83 15.55
CA GLY A 16 -9.10 8.29 14.26
C GLY A 16 -9.56 6.83 14.37
N GLN A 17 -9.74 6.16 13.23
CA GLN A 17 -10.19 4.75 13.21
C GLN A 17 -9.29 3.83 14.06
N THR A 18 -7.97 4.00 13.97
CA THR A 18 -6.98 3.25 14.78
C THR A 18 -7.14 3.53 16.27
N GLY A 19 -7.22 4.81 16.68
CA GLY A 19 -7.42 5.21 18.08
C GLY A 19 -8.69 4.63 18.68
N GLN A 20 -9.78 4.62 17.92
CA GLN A 20 -11.04 3.99 18.30
C GLN A 20 -10.89 2.48 18.50
N SER A 21 -10.14 1.80 17.63
CA SER A 21 -9.86 0.36 17.76
C SER A 21 -9.00 0.05 18.99
N ILE A 22 -8.01 0.89 19.31
CA ILE A 22 -7.20 0.78 20.54
C ILE A 22 -8.09 0.95 21.78
N ALA A 23 -9.00 1.92 21.78
CA ALA A 23 -9.93 2.15 22.88
C ALA A 23 -10.86 0.96 23.12
N ARG A 24 -11.44 0.40 22.04
CA ARG A 24 -12.23 -0.84 22.09
C ARG A 24 -11.41 -2.00 22.65
N PHE A 25 -10.18 -2.17 22.19
CA PHE A 25 -9.28 -3.20 22.66
C PHE A 25 -9.04 -3.09 24.17
N PHE A 26 -8.63 -1.91 24.67
CA PHE A 26 -8.40 -1.72 26.11
C PHE A 26 -9.65 -1.91 26.95
N ALA A 27 -10.79 -1.37 26.51
CA ALA A 27 -12.07 -1.56 27.20
C ALA A 27 -12.46 -3.04 27.27
N SER A 28 -12.30 -3.81 26.17
CA SER A 28 -12.61 -5.24 26.14
C SER A 28 -11.75 -6.09 27.08
N ARG A 29 -10.58 -5.59 27.47
CA ARG A 29 -9.64 -6.25 28.39
C ARG A 29 -9.71 -5.69 29.82
N GLY A 30 -10.61 -4.73 30.09
CA GLY A 30 -10.70 -4.05 31.38
C GLY A 30 -9.43 -3.28 31.75
N LEU A 31 -8.65 -2.84 30.76
CA LEU A 31 -7.43 -2.07 30.98
C LEU A 31 -7.79 -0.58 31.07
N PRO A 32 -7.38 0.13 32.14
CA PRO A 32 -7.60 1.58 32.22
C PRO A 32 -6.72 2.32 31.22
N PHE A 33 -7.28 3.37 30.63
CA PHE A 33 -6.59 4.25 29.67
C PHE A 33 -7.16 5.67 29.74
N ALA A 34 -6.38 6.62 29.25
CA ALA A 34 -6.81 7.96 28.88
C ALA A 34 -6.60 8.18 27.37
N ALA A 35 -7.10 9.28 26.83
CA ALA A 35 -6.93 9.61 25.42
C ALA A 35 -6.63 11.10 25.21
N CYS A 36 -5.96 11.41 24.10
CA CYS A 36 -5.88 12.77 23.59
C CYS A 36 -5.98 12.83 22.07
N ASP A 37 -6.37 14.00 21.55
CA ASP A 37 -6.39 14.30 20.12
C ASP A 37 -6.00 15.76 19.88
N THR A 38 -5.18 16.01 18.86
CA THR A 38 -4.72 17.37 18.56
C THR A 38 -5.82 18.28 18.00
N ARG A 39 -6.92 17.68 17.52
CA ARG A 39 -8.11 18.42 17.08
C ARG A 39 -8.95 18.78 18.29
N GLU A 40 -9.48 20.00 18.31
CA GLU A 40 -10.42 20.43 19.36
C GLU A 40 -11.77 19.72 19.23
N THR A 41 -12.26 19.62 17.99
CA THR A 41 -13.55 19.00 17.65
C THR A 41 -13.42 18.11 16.42
N ALA A 42 -14.08 16.95 16.47
CA ALA A 42 -14.23 16.02 15.35
C ALA A 42 -15.33 15.01 15.69
N ALA A 43 -16.05 14.52 14.68
CA ALA A 43 -17.10 13.50 14.88
C ALA A 43 -16.57 12.26 15.64
N ALA A 44 -15.32 11.87 15.41
CA ALA A 44 -14.69 10.76 16.11
C ALA A 44 -14.42 11.07 17.60
N ILE A 45 -14.12 12.32 17.96
CA ILE A 45 -13.92 12.75 19.35
C ILE A 45 -15.27 12.69 20.08
N ASP A 46 -16.34 13.18 19.46
CA ASP A 46 -17.67 13.18 20.06
C ASP A 46 -18.20 11.75 20.25
N ALA A 47 -18.00 10.88 19.26
CA ALA A 47 -18.31 9.46 19.37
C ALA A 47 -17.52 8.78 20.51
N PHE A 48 -16.23 9.11 20.66
CA PHE A 48 -15.41 8.59 21.76
C PHE A 48 -15.93 9.03 23.12
N ARG A 49 -16.22 10.34 23.29
CA ARG A 49 -16.79 10.88 24.55
C ARG A 49 -18.09 10.21 24.93
N HIS A 50 -18.97 9.99 23.95
CA HIS A 50 -20.25 9.33 24.18
C HIS A 50 -20.08 7.87 24.60
N GLN A 51 -19.15 7.16 23.97
CA GLN A 51 -18.91 5.74 24.23
C GLN A 51 -18.14 5.50 25.54
N TYR A 52 -17.25 6.42 25.92
CA TYR A 52 -16.35 6.31 27.08
C TYR A 52 -16.39 7.56 27.97
N PRO A 53 -17.54 7.89 28.59
CA PRO A 53 -17.71 9.16 29.34
C PRO A 53 -16.81 9.28 30.57
N GLU A 54 -16.38 8.14 31.13
CA GLU A 54 -15.49 8.07 32.31
C GLU A 54 -14.00 8.13 31.95
N VAL A 55 -13.65 8.09 30.65
CA VAL A 55 -12.26 8.12 30.21
C VAL A 55 -11.77 9.57 30.11
N GLU A 56 -10.68 9.87 30.82
CA GLU A 56 -10.00 11.15 30.72
C GLU A 56 -9.60 11.44 29.26
N LEU A 57 -10.05 12.59 28.74
CA LEU A 57 -9.82 13.02 27.36
C LEU A 57 -9.31 14.46 27.29
N GLN A 58 -8.15 14.68 26.68
CA GLN A 58 -7.64 16.01 26.35
C GLN A 58 -7.72 16.28 24.84
N THR A 59 -8.22 17.45 24.45
CA THR A 59 -8.31 17.87 23.04
C THR A 59 -7.56 19.18 22.81
N GLY A 60 -7.04 19.39 21.61
CA GLY A 60 -6.19 20.54 21.28
C GLY A 60 -4.70 20.20 21.41
N PRO A 61 -3.80 21.21 21.50
CA PRO A 61 -2.35 20.98 21.52
C PRO A 61 -1.91 19.95 22.58
N LEU A 62 -0.96 19.09 22.23
CA LEU A 62 -0.49 18.03 23.15
C LEU A 62 0.18 18.63 24.39
N ASN A 63 -0.25 18.19 25.57
CA ASN A 63 0.33 18.58 26.85
C ASN A 63 1.45 17.61 27.27
N GLY A 64 2.71 18.06 27.19
CA GLY A 64 3.88 17.25 27.53
C GLY A 64 3.95 16.80 29.00
N GLU A 65 3.53 17.65 29.95
CA GLU A 65 3.53 17.31 31.38
C GLU A 65 2.52 16.21 31.69
N TRP A 66 1.35 16.26 31.04
CA TRP A 66 0.33 15.24 31.18
C TRP A 66 0.75 13.92 30.53
N LEU A 67 1.29 13.97 29.31
CA LEU A 67 1.80 12.79 28.61
C LEU A 67 2.95 12.11 29.36
N SER A 68 3.80 12.89 30.05
CA SER A 68 4.93 12.36 30.83
C SER A 68 4.52 11.56 32.07
N GLN A 69 3.23 11.56 32.42
CA GLN A 69 2.69 10.72 33.50
C GLN A 69 2.35 9.29 33.01
N ALA A 70 2.47 9.01 31.71
CA ALA A 70 2.14 7.71 31.12
C ALA A 70 3.30 6.70 31.24
N ASP A 71 2.96 5.44 31.50
CA ASP A 71 3.89 4.32 31.32
C ASP A 71 3.97 3.87 29.85
N GLU A 72 2.85 4.00 29.12
CA GLU A 72 2.73 3.56 27.74
C GLU A 72 1.88 4.55 26.93
N LEU A 73 2.46 5.07 25.85
CA LEU A 73 1.78 5.90 24.85
C LEU A 73 1.45 5.02 23.65
N VAL A 74 0.18 5.00 23.24
CA VAL A 74 -0.27 4.28 22.04
C VAL A 74 -0.66 5.28 20.98
N ILE A 75 0.21 5.46 20.00
CA ILE A 75 0.08 6.52 19.00
C ILE A 75 -0.59 6.01 17.72
N SER A 76 -1.58 6.74 17.23
CA SER A 76 -2.14 6.54 15.90
C SER A 76 -1.11 6.94 14.82
N PRO A 77 -1.00 6.19 13.70
CA PRO A 77 0.04 6.42 12.69
C PRO A 77 0.01 7.81 12.03
N GLY A 78 -1.15 8.48 12.02
CA GLY A 78 -1.28 9.84 11.50
C GLY A 78 -0.61 10.92 12.37
N VAL A 79 -0.30 10.63 13.63
CA VAL A 79 0.32 11.60 14.54
C VAL A 79 1.84 11.52 14.44
N ALA A 80 2.49 12.68 14.36
CA ALA A 80 3.94 12.78 14.29
C ALA A 80 4.60 12.41 15.63
N LYS A 81 5.41 11.34 15.64
CA LYS A 81 6.04 10.84 16.87
C LYS A 81 7.09 11.79 17.42
N ASP A 82 7.64 12.65 16.57
CA ASP A 82 8.68 13.65 16.85
C ASP A 82 8.13 14.93 17.50
N GLN A 83 6.81 15.04 17.71
CA GLN A 83 6.24 16.18 18.43
C GLN A 83 6.89 16.35 19.81
N PRO A 84 7.25 17.59 20.20
CA PRO A 84 8.00 17.84 21.44
C PRO A 84 7.35 17.24 22.70
N ALA A 85 6.02 17.29 22.80
CA ALA A 85 5.30 16.72 23.93
C ALA A 85 5.43 15.19 24.05
N ILE A 86 5.47 14.48 22.91
CA ILE A 86 5.66 13.02 22.85
C ILE A 86 7.12 12.68 23.20
N GLN A 87 8.07 13.43 22.67
CA GLN A 87 9.50 13.23 22.98
C GLN A 87 9.80 13.49 24.46
N ALA A 88 9.17 14.50 25.08
CA ALA A 88 9.30 14.77 26.51
C ALA A 88 8.78 13.59 27.37
N ALA A 89 7.65 12.99 26.98
CA ALA A 89 7.11 11.83 27.67
C ALA A 89 8.00 10.58 27.53
N ILE A 90 8.56 10.35 26.33
CA ILE A 90 9.54 9.27 26.12
C ILE A 90 10.79 9.49 26.97
N ALA A 91 11.32 10.71 27.01
CA ALA A 91 12.46 11.07 27.85
C ALA A 91 12.17 10.88 29.36
N SER A 92 10.91 10.96 29.76
CA SER A 92 10.43 10.69 31.12
C SER A 92 10.20 9.20 31.42
N GLY A 93 10.43 8.31 30.44
CA GLY A 93 10.36 6.86 30.59
C GLY A 93 9.15 6.18 29.95
N ALA A 94 8.24 6.94 29.33
CA ALA A 94 7.07 6.37 28.67
C ALA A 94 7.45 5.52 27.46
N LYS A 95 6.85 4.33 27.33
CA LYS A 95 7.03 3.48 26.15
C LYS A 95 6.10 3.93 25.03
N LEU A 96 6.65 4.35 23.89
CA LEU A 96 5.85 4.65 22.69
C LEU A 96 5.64 3.39 21.87
N ILE A 97 4.38 3.02 21.61
CA ILE A 97 3.99 1.87 20.79
C ILE A 97 2.84 2.21 19.83
N GLY A 98 2.61 1.35 18.85
CA GLY A 98 1.44 1.41 17.95
C GLY A 98 0.41 0.31 18.22
N ASP A 99 -0.67 0.32 17.44
CA ASP A 99 -1.69 -0.74 17.39
C ASP A 99 -1.10 -2.09 16.96
N ILE A 100 -0.14 -2.09 16.04
CA ILE A 100 0.55 -3.30 15.58
C ILE A 100 1.31 -4.00 16.72
N ASP A 101 1.97 -3.24 17.61
CA ASP A 101 2.66 -3.81 18.77
C ASP A 101 1.67 -4.43 19.78
N LEU A 102 0.51 -3.78 19.98
CA LEU A 102 -0.56 -4.35 20.80
C LEU A 102 -1.09 -5.65 20.19
N PHE A 103 -1.25 -5.70 18.87
CA PHE A 103 -1.69 -6.90 18.17
C PHE A 103 -0.67 -8.04 18.29
N ALA A 104 0.62 -7.75 18.07
CA ALA A 104 1.69 -8.73 18.14
C ALA A 104 1.86 -9.38 19.54
N ARG A 105 1.41 -8.69 20.60
CA ARG A 105 1.41 -9.25 21.98
C ARG A 105 0.33 -10.31 22.19
N GLU A 106 -0.74 -10.30 21.40
CA GLU A 106 -1.96 -11.08 21.62
C GLU A 106 -2.13 -12.20 20.60
N VAL A 107 -1.61 -12.00 19.39
CA VAL A 107 -1.77 -12.94 18.28
C VAL A 107 -0.96 -14.22 18.52
N THR A 108 -1.57 -15.36 18.19
CA THR A 108 -0.95 -16.69 18.30
C THR A 108 -0.76 -17.36 16.93
N ALA A 109 -1.56 -16.98 15.94
CA ALA A 109 -1.44 -17.42 14.57
C ALA A 109 -0.27 -16.71 13.85
N PRO A 110 0.32 -17.32 12.80
CA PRO A 110 1.37 -16.69 12.02
C PRO A 110 0.91 -15.38 11.37
N ILE A 111 1.88 -14.46 11.20
CA ILE A 111 1.70 -13.17 10.54
C ILE A 111 2.57 -13.11 9.29
N ILE A 112 1.96 -12.88 8.13
CA ILE A 112 2.63 -12.35 6.96
C ILE A 112 2.57 -10.82 7.01
N ALA A 113 3.73 -10.16 6.95
CA ALA A 113 3.83 -8.70 7.00
C ALA A 113 4.36 -8.13 5.69
N ILE A 114 3.63 -7.20 5.08
CA ILE A 114 3.93 -6.66 3.75
C ILE A 114 4.05 -5.14 3.83
N THR A 115 5.20 -4.61 3.41
CA THR A 115 5.39 -3.17 3.18
C THR A 115 6.09 -2.91 1.85
N GLY A 116 6.25 -1.64 1.51
CA GLY A 116 6.85 -1.15 0.27
C GLY A 116 6.31 0.23 -0.09
N SER A 117 6.91 0.91 -1.05
CA SER A 117 6.32 2.14 -1.59
C SER A 117 5.05 1.79 -2.39
N ASN A 118 5.16 0.81 -3.30
CA ASN A 118 4.10 0.39 -4.21
C ASN A 118 3.80 -1.12 -4.11
N GLY A 119 2.65 -1.56 -4.65
CA GLY A 119 2.26 -2.98 -4.73
C GLY A 119 1.68 -3.58 -3.44
N LYS A 120 1.84 -2.92 -2.29
CA LYS A 120 1.41 -3.40 -0.96
C LYS A 120 0.01 -4.02 -0.94
N SER A 121 -1.02 -3.27 -1.34
CA SER A 121 -2.40 -3.74 -1.25
C SER A 121 -2.67 -4.88 -2.22
N THR A 122 -2.11 -4.83 -3.43
CA THR A 122 -2.23 -5.92 -4.41
C THR A 122 -1.64 -7.21 -3.85
N VAL A 123 -0.41 -7.17 -3.32
CA VAL A 123 0.24 -8.35 -2.73
C VAL A 123 -0.50 -8.81 -1.47
N THR A 124 -0.93 -7.91 -0.60
CA THR A 124 -1.66 -8.27 0.63
C THR A 124 -2.99 -8.97 0.30
N THR A 125 -3.76 -8.43 -0.63
CA THR A 125 -5.02 -9.06 -1.05
C THR A 125 -4.78 -10.37 -1.81
N LEU A 126 -3.75 -10.44 -2.67
CA LEU A 126 -3.43 -11.67 -3.39
C LEU A 126 -2.99 -12.79 -2.45
N VAL A 127 -2.13 -12.49 -1.47
CA VAL A 127 -1.70 -13.44 -0.43
C VAL A 127 -2.89 -13.92 0.40
N TRP A 128 -3.78 -13.01 0.79
CA TRP A 128 -5.01 -13.35 1.50
C TRP A 128 -5.91 -14.27 0.66
N GLN A 129 -6.18 -13.93 -0.60
CA GLN A 129 -7.01 -14.75 -1.49
C GLN A 129 -6.40 -16.13 -1.74
N MET A 130 -5.08 -16.19 -1.98
CA MET A 130 -4.34 -17.44 -2.13
C MET A 130 -4.46 -18.34 -0.88
N ALA A 131 -4.40 -17.75 0.31
CA ALA A 131 -4.58 -18.49 1.56
C ALA A 131 -6.02 -19.00 1.73
N VAL A 132 -7.02 -18.16 1.46
CA VAL A 132 -8.44 -18.55 1.53
C VAL A 132 -8.76 -19.67 0.53
N ASP A 133 -8.30 -19.54 -0.72
CA ASP A 133 -8.51 -20.56 -1.76
C ASP A 133 -7.78 -21.88 -1.46
N ALA A 134 -6.69 -21.82 -0.69
CA ALA A 134 -5.99 -22.99 -0.17
C ALA A 134 -6.65 -23.61 1.07
N GLY A 135 -7.79 -23.06 1.53
CA GLY A 135 -8.56 -23.56 2.67
C GLY A 135 -8.09 -23.05 4.04
N CYS A 136 -7.23 -22.02 4.08
CA CYS A 136 -6.80 -21.37 5.31
C CYS A 136 -7.82 -20.30 5.73
N ARG A 137 -8.19 -20.23 7.02
CA ARG A 137 -8.96 -19.09 7.53
C ARG A 137 -8.02 -17.90 7.69
N ALA A 138 -7.81 -17.17 6.60
CA ALA A 138 -6.94 -16.01 6.57
C ALA A 138 -7.74 -14.71 6.77
N GLU A 139 -7.14 -13.78 7.51
CA GLU A 139 -7.69 -12.44 7.74
C GLU A 139 -6.70 -11.36 7.32
N ILE A 140 -7.23 -10.26 6.80
CA ILE A 140 -6.46 -9.11 6.31
C ILE A 140 -6.66 -7.90 7.23
N GLY A 141 -5.59 -7.15 7.49
CA GLY A 141 -5.67 -5.91 8.25
C GLY A 141 -4.41 -5.05 8.20
N GLY A 142 -4.32 -4.11 9.16
CA GLY A 142 -3.22 -3.15 9.24
C GLY A 142 -3.60 -1.84 8.58
N ASN A 143 -2.91 -1.48 7.49
CA ASN A 143 -3.12 -0.24 6.74
C ASN A 143 -4.33 -0.29 5.78
N ILE A 144 -4.81 -1.50 5.44
CA ILE A 144 -6.03 -1.71 4.65
C ILE A 144 -6.96 -2.69 5.37
N GLY A 145 -8.22 -2.72 4.94
CA GLY A 145 -9.23 -3.57 5.55
C GLY A 145 -9.66 -2.98 6.90
N ILE A 146 -9.70 -3.83 7.93
CA ILE A 146 -10.10 -3.41 9.28
C ILE A 146 -8.87 -3.07 10.14
N PRO A 147 -8.99 -2.16 11.12
CA PRO A 147 -7.95 -1.91 12.10
C PRO A 147 -7.47 -3.22 12.75
N VAL A 148 -6.16 -3.36 12.93
CA VAL A 148 -5.53 -4.64 13.29
C VAL A 148 -6.08 -5.23 14.60
N LEU A 149 -6.44 -4.40 15.57
CA LEU A 149 -6.93 -4.86 16.87
C LEU A 149 -8.38 -5.35 16.81
N ASP A 150 -9.17 -4.87 15.84
CA ASP A 150 -10.52 -5.37 15.62
C ASP A 150 -10.51 -6.82 15.10
N LEU A 151 -9.40 -7.27 14.50
CA LEU A 151 -9.21 -8.67 14.11
C LEU A 151 -9.17 -9.63 15.29
N LEU A 152 -8.74 -9.16 16.47
CA LEU A 152 -8.70 -9.99 17.68
C LEU A 152 -10.10 -10.30 18.23
N ALA A 153 -11.11 -9.54 17.82
CA ALA A 153 -12.51 -9.78 18.20
C ALA A 153 -13.22 -10.78 17.26
N LYS A 154 -12.61 -11.10 16.11
CA LYS A 154 -13.12 -12.11 15.18
C LYS A 154 -12.80 -13.54 15.66
N PRO A 155 -13.48 -14.57 15.12
CA PRO A 155 -13.05 -15.96 15.31
C PRO A 155 -11.57 -16.14 14.95
N ALA A 156 -10.87 -16.99 15.71
CA ALA A 156 -9.44 -17.21 15.52
C ALA A 156 -9.11 -17.61 14.06
N ALA A 157 -8.23 -16.81 13.45
CA ALA A 157 -7.69 -17.06 12.11
C ALA A 157 -6.52 -18.05 12.17
N ASP A 158 -6.29 -18.75 11.08
CA ASP A 158 -5.12 -19.62 10.89
C ASP A 158 -3.90 -18.82 10.38
N LEU A 159 -4.14 -17.64 9.81
CA LEU A 159 -3.12 -16.75 9.25
C LEU A 159 -3.60 -15.29 9.24
N TYR A 160 -2.73 -14.37 9.62
CA TYR A 160 -2.96 -12.93 9.44
C TYR A 160 -2.06 -12.37 8.34
N VAL A 161 -2.64 -11.61 7.42
CA VAL A 161 -1.93 -10.93 6.33
C VAL A 161 -2.03 -9.43 6.55
N LEU A 162 -0.93 -8.82 6.96
CA LEU A 162 -0.90 -7.41 7.37
C LEU A 162 -0.21 -6.54 6.32
N GLU A 163 -0.94 -5.57 5.78
CA GLU A 163 -0.32 -4.45 5.08
C GLU A 163 0.17 -3.43 6.11
N LEU A 164 1.45 -3.05 6.07
CA LEU A 164 2.02 -2.10 7.01
C LEU A 164 2.58 -0.87 6.30
N SER A 165 2.12 0.31 6.74
CA SER A 165 2.72 1.59 6.34
C SER A 165 4.07 1.82 7.04
N SER A 166 4.87 2.76 6.53
CA SER A 166 6.09 3.18 7.23
C SER A 166 5.77 3.80 8.59
N PHE A 167 4.67 4.56 8.69
CA PHE A 167 4.21 5.20 9.93
C PHE A 167 3.87 4.19 11.03
N GLN A 168 3.19 3.09 10.68
CA GLN A 168 2.92 2.00 11.63
C GLN A 168 4.22 1.30 12.06
N LEU A 169 5.14 1.08 11.13
CA LEU A 169 6.39 0.38 11.41
C LEU A 169 7.32 1.17 12.33
N GLU A 170 7.30 2.52 12.29
CA GLU A 170 8.08 3.38 13.20
C GLU A 170 7.84 3.07 14.68
N THR A 171 6.60 2.71 15.03
CA THR A 171 6.16 2.42 16.40
C THR A 171 5.96 0.93 16.65
N THR A 172 6.30 0.08 15.67
CA THR A 172 6.32 -1.38 15.80
C THR A 172 7.71 -1.86 16.19
N HIS A 173 7.83 -2.57 17.30
CA HIS A 173 9.11 -3.02 17.86
C HIS A 173 9.37 -4.49 17.59
N ASP A 174 8.35 -5.33 17.74
CA ASP A 174 8.54 -6.79 17.74
C ASP A 174 7.31 -7.52 17.15
N LEU A 175 7.21 -7.50 15.81
CA LEU A 175 6.10 -8.14 15.09
C LEU A 175 6.23 -9.66 15.01
N LYS A 176 7.46 -10.19 15.04
CA LYS A 176 7.78 -11.63 14.91
C LYS A 176 7.07 -12.31 13.74
N ALA A 177 7.01 -11.62 12.60
CA ALA A 177 6.33 -12.13 11.42
C ALA A 177 6.90 -13.50 11.00
N SER A 178 6.02 -14.45 10.63
CA SER A 178 6.47 -15.73 10.05
C SER A 178 7.13 -15.49 8.69
N ALA A 179 6.61 -14.52 7.93
CA ALA A 179 7.29 -13.98 6.76
C ALA A 179 7.07 -12.47 6.64
N ALA A 180 8.10 -11.74 6.23
CA ALA A 180 8.05 -10.29 6.04
C ALA A 180 8.63 -9.90 4.68
N THR A 181 8.09 -8.84 4.07
CA THR A 181 8.66 -8.27 2.84
C THR A 181 8.64 -6.75 2.80
N VAL A 182 9.71 -6.18 2.26
CA VAL A 182 9.72 -4.86 1.64
C VAL A 182 9.69 -5.09 0.13
N LEU A 183 8.59 -4.70 -0.53
CA LEU A 183 8.39 -4.97 -1.96
C LEU A 183 9.30 -4.13 -2.86
N ASN A 184 9.47 -2.86 -2.50
CA ASN A 184 10.25 -1.86 -3.21
C ASN A 184 10.36 -0.58 -2.34
N MET A 185 11.31 0.28 -2.70
CA MET A 185 11.64 1.54 -2.05
C MET A 185 11.84 2.64 -3.10
N SER A 186 10.85 3.52 -3.20
CA SER A 186 10.91 4.78 -3.97
C SER A 186 10.52 5.95 -3.08
N ALA A 187 10.93 7.17 -3.47
CA ALA A 187 10.57 8.40 -2.75
C ALA A 187 9.04 8.52 -2.61
N ASP A 188 8.60 8.68 -1.37
CA ASP A 188 7.20 8.82 -0.96
C ASP A 188 7.18 9.39 0.47
N HIS A 189 6.17 10.19 0.82
CA HIS A 189 6.05 10.81 2.15
C HIS A 189 7.25 11.67 2.60
N MET A 190 7.88 12.41 1.69
CA MET A 190 9.01 13.30 2.02
C MET A 190 8.59 14.52 2.88
N ASP A 191 7.30 14.78 3.01
CA ASP A 191 6.72 15.71 3.97
C ASP A 191 6.85 15.24 5.43
N ARG A 192 7.07 13.93 5.64
CA ARG A 192 7.12 13.29 6.95
C ARG A 192 8.51 12.78 7.35
N TYR A 193 9.40 12.57 6.39
CA TYR A 193 10.75 12.08 6.65
C TYR A 193 11.80 13.08 6.17
N ASP A 194 12.82 13.30 7.00
CA ASP A 194 14.04 14.02 6.60
C ASP A 194 14.90 13.12 5.69
N GLY A 195 14.39 12.89 4.48
CA GLY A 195 15.00 12.09 3.42
C GLY A 195 14.74 10.58 3.47
N MET A 196 15.27 9.90 2.45
CA MET A 196 15.05 8.47 2.20
C MET A 196 15.61 7.56 3.30
N GLN A 197 16.62 7.98 4.05
CA GLN A 197 17.22 7.15 5.10
C GLN A 197 16.23 6.88 6.24
N GLY A 198 15.47 7.89 6.67
CA GLY A 198 14.43 7.73 7.70
C GLY A 198 13.30 6.82 7.22
N TYR A 199 12.84 7.02 5.99
CA TYR A 199 11.81 6.18 5.36
C TYR A 199 12.24 4.71 5.22
N HIS A 200 13.48 4.48 4.77
CA HIS A 200 14.10 3.16 4.69
C HIS A 200 14.19 2.52 6.08
N ALA A 201 14.73 3.23 7.07
CA ALA A 201 14.87 2.72 8.43
C ALA A 201 13.50 2.36 9.04
N ALA A 202 12.45 3.13 8.77
CA ALA A 202 11.09 2.82 9.20
C ALA A 202 10.60 1.51 8.60
N LYS A 203 10.64 1.34 7.26
CA LYS A 203 10.15 0.12 6.59
C LYS A 203 10.93 -1.13 6.96
N HIS A 204 12.25 -1.03 7.11
CA HIS A 204 13.09 -2.18 7.46
C HIS A 204 12.84 -2.74 8.86
N ARG A 205 12.11 -2.03 9.73
CA ARG A 205 11.64 -2.58 11.01
C ARG A 205 10.77 -3.82 10.82
N ILE A 206 10.13 -3.99 9.66
CA ILE A 206 9.31 -5.17 9.34
C ILE A 206 10.08 -6.49 9.43
N TYR A 207 11.39 -6.46 9.20
CA TYR A 207 12.25 -7.65 9.25
C TYR A 207 12.74 -8.00 10.66
N ARG A 208 12.50 -7.14 11.67
CA ARG A 208 12.95 -7.41 13.05
C ARG A 208 12.28 -8.67 13.58
N HIS A 209 13.12 -9.64 13.95
CA HIS A 209 12.73 -10.96 14.46
C HIS A 209 11.79 -11.75 13.53
N CYS A 210 11.73 -11.42 12.22
CA CYS A 210 10.99 -12.25 11.28
C CYS A 210 11.67 -13.61 11.09
N GLN A 211 10.89 -14.66 10.84
CA GLN A 211 11.42 -16.01 10.61
C GLN A 211 11.98 -16.16 9.19
N GLN A 212 11.28 -15.57 8.20
CA GLN A 212 11.71 -15.54 6.81
C GLN A 212 11.58 -14.12 6.23
N ALA A 213 12.67 -13.60 5.68
CA ALA A 213 12.70 -12.34 4.96
C ALA A 213 12.58 -12.58 3.45
N ILE A 214 11.63 -11.89 2.81
CA ILE A 214 11.37 -11.94 1.37
C ILE A 214 11.63 -10.56 0.78
N PHE A 215 12.46 -10.46 -0.26
CA PHE A 215 12.85 -9.15 -0.81
C PHE A 215 13.00 -9.13 -2.33
N ASN A 216 12.94 -7.92 -2.90
CA ASN A 216 13.14 -7.72 -4.33
C ASN A 216 14.65 -7.66 -4.66
N ARG A 217 15.14 -8.62 -5.43
CA ARG A 217 16.57 -8.70 -5.81
C ARG A 217 17.02 -7.53 -6.70
N GLU A 218 16.08 -6.90 -7.41
CA GLU A 218 16.34 -5.79 -8.33
C GLU A 218 16.27 -4.43 -7.63
N ASP A 219 15.76 -4.39 -6.41
CA ASP A 219 15.75 -3.19 -5.57
C ASP A 219 16.70 -3.38 -4.39
N ALA A 220 17.89 -2.78 -4.50
CA ALA A 220 18.93 -2.85 -3.47
C ALA A 220 18.46 -2.31 -2.10
N LEU A 221 17.53 -1.36 -2.06
CA LEU A 221 17.00 -0.78 -0.83
C LEU A 221 15.94 -1.68 -0.17
N SER A 222 15.45 -2.72 -0.85
CA SER A 222 14.54 -3.70 -0.26
C SER A 222 15.26 -4.83 0.49
N ARG A 223 16.57 -5.00 0.22
CA ARG A 223 17.37 -6.13 0.71
C ARG A 223 17.53 -6.08 2.25
N PRO A 224 17.15 -7.15 2.97
CA PRO A 224 17.06 -7.13 4.42
C PRO A 224 18.44 -7.10 5.08
N LEU A 225 18.56 -6.34 6.17
CA LEU A 225 19.70 -6.37 7.09
C LEU A 225 19.38 -7.31 8.27
N VAL A 226 19.38 -8.62 8.01
CA VAL A 226 19.03 -9.67 8.99
C VAL A 226 20.21 -10.61 9.27
N PRO A 227 20.23 -11.30 10.42
CA PRO A 227 21.24 -12.32 10.71
C PRO A 227 21.27 -13.43 9.65
N ASN A 228 22.43 -14.05 9.43
CA ASN A 228 22.59 -15.16 8.48
C ASN A 228 21.71 -16.38 8.82
N SER A 229 21.25 -16.51 10.07
CA SER A 229 20.33 -17.57 10.50
C SER A 229 18.88 -17.34 10.04
N THR A 230 18.52 -16.10 9.70
CA THR A 230 17.19 -15.79 9.17
C THR A 230 17.07 -16.32 7.75
N LYS A 231 16.02 -17.09 7.47
CA LYS A 231 15.79 -17.62 6.13
C LYS A 231 15.53 -16.46 5.17
N GLN A 232 16.16 -16.48 4.01
CA GLN A 232 16.01 -15.44 3.00
C GLN A 232 15.53 -16.03 1.69
N THR A 233 14.51 -15.42 1.12
CA THR A 233 14.03 -15.68 -0.24
C THR A 233 13.95 -14.35 -0.97
N SER A 234 14.18 -14.37 -2.26
CA SER A 234 14.16 -13.19 -3.10
C SER A 234 13.24 -13.44 -4.28
N PHE A 235 12.69 -12.35 -4.81
CA PHE A 235 11.93 -12.31 -6.05
C PHE A 235 12.53 -11.27 -7.02
N GLY A 236 12.28 -11.39 -8.33
CA GLY A 236 12.76 -10.46 -9.35
C GLY A 236 12.33 -10.89 -10.76
N LEU A 237 12.54 -10.08 -11.78
CA LEU A 237 12.23 -10.41 -13.18
C LEU A 237 13.39 -11.11 -13.91
N GLY A 238 14.57 -11.16 -13.30
CA GLY A 238 15.68 -12.00 -13.75
C GLY A 238 15.47 -13.49 -13.49
N ALA A 239 16.32 -14.32 -14.13
CA ALA A 239 16.40 -15.76 -13.86
C ALA A 239 16.75 -16.00 -12.38
N PRO A 240 15.97 -16.80 -11.64
CA PRO A 240 16.21 -17.01 -10.22
C PRO A 240 17.24 -18.10 -9.93
N ASP A 241 18.01 -17.90 -8.87
CA ASP A 241 18.82 -18.95 -8.25
C ASP A 241 17.95 -20.02 -7.55
N LEU A 242 18.58 -21.10 -7.08
CA LEU A 242 17.90 -22.18 -6.36
C LEU A 242 17.04 -21.64 -5.19
N ASN A 243 15.78 -22.09 -5.14
CA ASN A 243 14.78 -21.68 -4.14
C ASN A 243 14.44 -20.18 -4.13
N GLN A 244 14.78 -19.44 -5.19
CA GLN A 244 14.39 -18.05 -5.38
C GLN A 244 13.30 -17.95 -6.45
N TYR A 245 12.52 -16.88 -6.45
CA TYR A 245 11.43 -16.66 -7.38
C TYR A 245 11.82 -15.71 -8.52
N GLY A 246 11.53 -16.03 -9.76
CA GLY A 246 11.88 -15.13 -10.84
C GLY A 246 11.18 -15.40 -12.15
N ARG A 247 11.81 -15.00 -13.25
CA ARG A 247 11.31 -15.24 -14.60
C ARG A 247 12.27 -16.12 -15.39
N LEU A 248 11.75 -17.09 -16.11
CA LEU A 248 12.50 -17.86 -17.10
C LEU A 248 11.89 -17.63 -18.48
N MET A 249 12.72 -17.78 -19.52
CA MET A 249 12.25 -17.82 -20.90
C MET A 249 12.11 -19.29 -21.32
N VAL A 250 10.88 -19.72 -21.58
CA VAL A 250 10.57 -21.06 -22.09
C VAL A 250 10.05 -20.91 -23.51
N GLU A 251 10.78 -21.45 -24.48
CA GLU A 251 10.46 -21.33 -25.91
C GLU A 251 10.21 -19.87 -26.37
N GLY A 252 11.01 -18.95 -25.84
CA GLY A 252 10.91 -17.52 -26.16
C GLY A 252 9.75 -16.79 -25.49
N LYS A 253 9.01 -17.44 -24.57
CA LYS A 253 7.92 -16.82 -23.80
C LYS A 253 8.29 -16.68 -22.31
N PRO A 254 7.89 -15.60 -21.65
CA PRO A 254 8.16 -15.40 -20.22
C PRO A 254 7.28 -16.30 -19.35
N TRP A 255 7.90 -16.92 -18.34
CA TRP A 255 7.25 -17.74 -17.33
C TRP A 255 7.68 -17.29 -15.93
N LEU A 256 6.73 -17.26 -14.99
CA LEU A 256 7.07 -17.23 -13.57
C LEU A 256 7.79 -18.53 -13.21
N ALA A 257 8.79 -18.44 -12.35
CA ALA A 257 9.68 -19.55 -12.04
C ALA A 257 10.11 -19.58 -10.58
N LYS A 258 10.52 -20.76 -10.10
CA LYS A 258 11.24 -20.96 -8.84
C LYS A 258 12.49 -21.79 -9.10
N GLY A 259 13.67 -21.19 -8.93
CA GLY A 259 14.93 -21.79 -9.39
C GLY A 259 14.84 -22.20 -10.86
N ALA A 260 15.11 -23.47 -11.16
CA ALA A 260 15.02 -24.00 -12.52
C ALA A 260 13.61 -24.44 -12.94
N GLU A 261 12.63 -24.41 -12.04
CA GLU A 261 11.26 -24.86 -12.32
C GLU A 261 10.42 -23.72 -12.91
N ALA A 262 9.91 -23.91 -14.13
CA ALA A 262 8.91 -23.01 -14.73
C ALA A 262 7.53 -23.33 -14.16
N LEU A 263 6.86 -22.32 -13.58
CA LEU A 263 5.64 -22.48 -12.80
C LEU A 263 4.38 -22.16 -13.60
N MET A 264 4.36 -21.01 -14.28
CA MET A 264 3.19 -20.50 -15.00
C MET A 264 3.63 -19.56 -16.12
N PRO A 265 3.08 -19.66 -17.34
CA PRO A 265 3.25 -18.64 -18.36
C PRO A 265 2.73 -17.28 -17.86
N VAL A 266 3.50 -16.20 -18.03
CA VAL A 266 3.05 -14.86 -17.62
C VAL A 266 1.73 -14.48 -18.31
N ALA A 267 1.52 -14.95 -19.54
CA ALA A 267 0.28 -14.72 -20.29
C ALA A 267 -0.99 -15.25 -19.60
N ASP A 268 -0.86 -16.26 -18.74
CA ASP A 268 -1.97 -16.88 -18.00
C ASP A 268 -2.36 -16.07 -16.74
N MET A 269 -1.55 -15.10 -16.34
CA MET A 269 -1.92 -14.13 -15.31
C MET A 269 -2.98 -13.17 -15.84
N LYS A 270 -4.02 -12.90 -15.03
CA LYS A 270 -5.01 -11.86 -15.35
C LYS A 270 -4.46 -10.46 -15.13
N MET A 271 -3.68 -10.26 -14.07
CA MET A 271 -2.94 -9.01 -13.87
C MET A 271 -1.85 -8.88 -14.95
N ARG A 272 -1.72 -7.69 -15.53
CA ARG A 272 -0.76 -7.39 -16.62
C ARG A 272 0.38 -6.48 -16.16
N GLY A 273 1.51 -6.55 -16.84
CA GLY A 273 2.69 -5.71 -16.62
C GLY A 273 3.71 -6.29 -15.64
N GLU A 274 4.99 -5.93 -15.84
CA GLU A 274 6.13 -6.48 -15.10
C GLU A 274 6.05 -6.23 -13.57
N HIS A 275 5.49 -5.09 -13.14
CA HIS A 275 5.28 -4.81 -11.72
C HIS A 275 4.28 -5.80 -11.08
N ASN A 276 3.31 -6.31 -11.84
CA ASN A 276 2.39 -7.35 -11.36
C ASN A 276 3.01 -8.74 -11.39
N GLU A 277 3.95 -9.02 -12.29
CA GLU A 277 4.80 -10.21 -12.21
C GLU A 277 5.61 -10.20 -10.90
N LEU A 278 6.25 -9.07 -10.55
CA LEU A 278 6.95 -8.92 -9.26
C LEU A 278 6.00 -9.12 -8.06
N ASN A 279 4.81 -8.52 -8.09
CA ASN A 279 3.79 -8.70 -7.05
C ASN A 279 3.38 -10.18 -6.91
N ALA A 280 3.20 -10.88 -8.03
CA ALA A 280 2.85 -12.29 -8.07
C ALA A 280 3.96 -13.16 -7.48
N LEU A 281 5.22 -12.92 -7.88
CA LEU A 281 6.38 -13.66 -7.34
C LEU A 281 6.57 -13.43 -5.84
N ALA A 282 6.36 -12.21 -5.36
CA ALA A 282 6.37 -11.90 -3.93
C ALA A 282 5.26 -12.65 -3.19
N ALA A 283 4.03 -12.64 -3.71
CA ALA A 283 2.88 -13.33 -3.12
C ALA A 283 3.10 -14.86 -3.06
N LEU A 284 3.60 -15.45 -4.16
CA LEU A 284 3.93 -16.87 -4.21
C LEU A 284 4.97 -17.24 -3.14
N ALA A 285 6.03 -16.43 -2.99
CA ALA A 285 7.06 -16.65 -1.96
C ALA A 285 6.51 -16.55 -0.53
N LEU A 286 5.62 -15.57 -0.26
CA LEU A 286 5.00 -15.35 1.05
C LEU A 286 4.02 -16.47 1.42
N CYS A 287 3.24 -16.96 0.47
CA CYS A 287 2.31 -18.06 0.70
C CYS A 287 3.03 -19.41 0.85
N GLU A 288 4.03 -19.67 0.01
CA GLU A 288 4.82 -20.91 0.10
C GLU A 288 5.60 -20.98 1.42
N SER A 289 6.05 -19.84 1.97
CA SER A 289 6.71 -19.83 3.28
C SER A 289 5.80 -20.29 4.43
N GLN A 290 4.47 -20.27 4.25
CA GLN A 290 3.50 -20.82 5.20
C GLN A 290 3.13 -22.28 4.89
N GLY A 291 3.80 -22.92 3.93
CA GLY A 291 3.52 -24.31 3.52
C GLY A 291 2.28 -24.47 2.63
N LEU A 292 1.76 -23.38 2.05
CA LEU A 292 0.64 -23.46 1.11
C LEU A 292 1.10 -24.11 -0.21
N LYS A 293 0.26 -25.01 -0.77
CA LYS A 293 0.60 -25.79 -1.97
C LYS A 293 0.63 -24.91 -3.22
N LEU A 294 1.76 -24.92 -3.92
CA LEU A 294 1.99 -24.10 -5.12
C LEU A 294 0.90 -24.25 -6.19
N SER A 295 0.38 -25.46 -6.41
CA SER A 295 -0.72 -25.70 -7.36
C SER A 295 -1.99 -24.91 -7.04
N SER A 296 -2.30 -24.70 -5.75
CA SER A 296 -3.43 -23.87 -5.32
C SER A 296 -3.15 -22.39 -5.56
N LEU A 297 -1.93 -21.96 -5.24
CA LEU A 297 -1.51 -20.56 -5.40
C LEU A 297 -1.54 -20.13 -6.87
N LEU A 298 -1.02 -20.98 -7.76
CA LEU A 298 -1.05 -20.75 -9.21
C LEU A 298 -2.47 -20.69 -9.75
N LYS A 299 -3.38 -21.53 -9.26
CA LYS A 299 -4.80 -21.45 -9.65
C LYS A 299 -5.41 -20.10 -9.29
N THR A 300 -5.24 -19.63 -8.04
CA THR A 300 -5.71 -18.31 -7.62
C THR A 300 -5.10 -17.19 -8.47
N LEU A 301 -3.79 -17.25 -8.72
CA LEU A 301 -3.08 -16.25 -9.52
C LEU A 301 -3.63 -16.13 -10.95
N SER A 302 -4.00 -17.24 -11.58
CA SER A 302 -4.61 -17.26 -12.92
C SER A 302 -6.00 -16.62 -12.98
N GLN A 303 -6.63 -16.38 -11.84
CA GLN A 303 -8.01 -15.88 -11.73
C GLN A 303 -8.10 -14.49 -11.09
N PHE A 304 -7.07 -14.07 -10.36
CA PHE A 304 -7.06 -12.80 -9.63
C PHE A 304 -6.96 -11.60 -10.58
N PRO A 305 -8.00 -10.76 -10.71
CA PRO A 305 -8.06 -9.69 -11.72
C PRO A 305 -7.25 -8.44 -11.33
N GLY A 306 -6.67 -8.39 -10.13
CA GLY A 306 -6.13 -7.17 -9.54
C GLY A 306 -7.12 -6.50 -8.60
N LEU A 307 -6.82 -5.26 -8.20
CA LEU A 307 -7.68 -4.44 -7.36
C LEU A 307 -8.29 -3.31 -8.17
N GLU A 308 -9.46 -2.83 -7.73
CA GLU A 308 -10.03 -1.60 -8.25
C GLU A 308 -9.02 -0.44 -8.13
N HIS A 309 -8.99 0.41 -9.14
CA HIS A 309 -8.12 1.59 -9.21
C HIS A 309 -6.60 1.30 -9.23
N ARG A 310 -6.16 0.06 -9.46
CA ARG A 310 -4.74 -0.33 -9.59
C ARG A 310 -4.47 -1.00 -10.93
N CYS A 311 -4.24 -0.19 -11.96
CA CYS A 311 -4.20 -0.64 -13.37
C CYS A 311 -5.38 -1.57 -13.73
N GLN A 312 -6.56 -1.26 -13.20
CA GLN A 312 -7.78 -2.04 -13.39
C GLN A 312 -8.23 -1.92 -14.85
N TRP A 313 -8.32 -3.05 -15.55
CA TRP A 313 -8.96 -3.09 -16.86
C TRP A 313 -10.45 -2.77 -16.73
N ILE A 314 -10.94 -1.84 -17.56
CA ILE A 314 -12.33 -1.35 -17.55
C ILE A 314 -13.12 -1.97 -18.68
N ALA A 315 -12.62 -1.79 -19.92
CA ALA A 315 -13.30 -2.14 -21.15
C ALA A 315 -12.32 -2.12 -22.33
N GLU A 316 -12.76 -2.69 -23.45
CA GLU A 316 -12.12 -2.58 -24.76
C GLU A 316 -13.19 -2.23 -25.80
N ARG A 317 -12.93 -1.23 -26.66
CA ARG A 317 -13.81 -0.85 -27.79
C ARG A 317 -12.95 -0.54 -29.00
N GLU A 318 -13.26 -1.15 -30.15
CA GLU A 318 -12.54 -0.95 -31.42
C GLU A 318 -11.01 -1.17 -31.33
N GLY A 319 -10.59 -2.06 -30.43
CA GLY A 319 -9.18 -2.36 -30.17
C GLY A 319 -8.47 -1.33 -29.29
N VAL A 320 -9.20 -0.42 -28.64
CA VAL A 320 -8.67 0.51 -27.62
C VAL A 320 -8.97 -0.04 -26.22
N SER A 321 -7.94 -0.26 -25.41
CA SER A 321 -8.08 -0.75 -24.03
C SER A 321 -8.07 0.38 -23.00
N TRP A 322 -8.94 0.32 -21.98
CA TRP A 322 -9.08 1.36 -20.97
C TRP A 322 -8.70 0.87 -19.57
N PHE A 323 -7.83 1.61 -18.88
CA PHE A 323 -7.27 1.23 -17.58
C PHE A 323 -7.43 2.32 -16.50
N ASN A 324 -7.96 1.93 -15.35
CA ASN A 324 -8.08 2.77 -14.15
C ASN A 324 -6.94 2.50 -13.17
N ASP A 325 -6.02 3.44 -13.05
CA ASP A 325 -4.95 3.45 -12.05
C ASP A 325 -5.04 4.70 -11.15
N SER A 326 -6.25 5.10 -10.75
CA SER A 326 -6.48 6.29 -9.90
C SER A 326 -5.70 6.25 -8.57
N LYS A 327 -5.29 5.06 -8.10
CA LYS A 327 -4.44 4.89 -6.90
C LYS A 327 -2.97 5.26 -7.15
N GLY A 328 -2.56 5.55 -8.39
CA GLY A 328 -1.26 6.11 -8.76
C GLY A 328 -1.08 7.54 -8.28
N THR A 329 -1.14 7.79 -6.98
CA THR A 329 -1.13 9.14 -6.37
C THR A 329 0.28 9.72 -6.18
N ASN A 330 1.32 9.06 -6.69
CA ASN A 330 2.69 9.52 -6.67
C ASN A 330 3.40 9.15 -7.99
N LEU A 331 4.54 9.80 -8.25
CA LEU A 331 5.36 9.62 -9.45
C LEU A 331 5.75 8.16 -9.66
N GLY A 332 6.24 7.49 -8.62
CA GLY A 332 6.74 6.13 -8.71
C GLY A 332 5.67 5.12 -9.16
N ALA A 333 4.43 5.29 -8.67
CA ALA A 333 3.30 4.48 -9.09
C ALA A 333 2.93 4.73 -10.56
N THR A 334 2.89 5.99 -10.98
CA THR A 334 2.57 6.36 -12.36
C THR A 334 3.62 5.89 -13.35
N LEU A 335 4.90 6.03 -12.98
CA LEU A 335 6.02 5.51 -13.76
C LEU A 335 5.89 4.00 -13.97
N ALA A 336 5.59 3.23 -12.92
CA ALA A 336 5.41 1.79 -13.01
C ALA A 336 4.23 1.39 -13.91
N ALA A 337 3.13 2.17 -13.88
CA ALA A 337 1.97 1.95 -14.74
C ALA A 337 2.27 2.28 -16.21
N VAL A 338 2.91 3.42 -16.49
CA VAL A 338 3.28 3.87 -17.84
C VAL A 338 4.26 2.90 -18.49
N VAL A 339 5.33 2.52 -17.79
CA VAL A 339 6.32 1.55 -18.30
C VAL A 339 5.66 0.18 -18.47
N GLY A 340 4.96 -0.31 -17.44
CA GLY A 340 4.37 -1.64 -17.46
C GLY A 340 3.31 -1.84 -18.54
N LEU A 341 2.47 -0.84 -18.82
CA LEU A 341 1.53 -0.91 -19.93
C LEU A 341 2.20 -0.62 -21.27
N GLY A 342 3.13 0.33 -21.32
CA GLY A 342 3.85 0.70 -22.53
C GLY A 342 4.64 -0.47 -23.14
N GLU A 343 5.24 -1.32 -22.31
CA GLU A 343 5.99 -2.51 -22.76
C GLU A 343 5.09 -3.64 -23.27
N THR A 344 3.82 -3.67 -22.87
CA THR A 344 2.84 -4.64 -23.39
C THR A 344 2.26 -4.24 -24.74
N GLN A 345 2.50 -3.02 -25.20
CA GLN A 345 1.98 -2.55 -26.48
C GLN A 345 2.84 -3.07 -27.64
N GLU A 346 2.18 -3.53 -28.70
CA GLU A 346 2.85 -3.95 -29.93
C GLU A 346 3.49 -2.76 -30.68
N ARG A 347 2.91 -1.56 -30.49
CA ARG A 347 3.34 -0.31 -31.12
C ARG A 347 3.97 0.61 -30.07
N THR A 348 5.05 1.30 -30.47
CA THR A 348 5.51 2.47 -29.71
C THR A 348 4.52 3.61 -29.87
N HIS A 349 4.42 4.51 -28.88
CA HIS A 349 3.52 5.67 -28.91
C HIS A 349 2.03 5.30 -29.06
N SER A 350 1.56 4.34 -28.26
CA SER A 350 0.16 3.90 -28.27
C SER A 350 -0.51 4.06 -26.89
N LEU A 351 0.14 4.74 -25.94
CA LEU A 351 -0.44 4.99 -24.62
C LEU A 351 -0.92 6.43 -24.49
N ILE A 352 -2.18 6.65 -24.17
CA ILE A 352 -2.75 7.96 -23.83
C ILE A 352 -2.84 8.04 -22.31
N LEU A 353 -2.09 8.95 -21.70
CA LEU A 353 -2.06 9.13 -20.24
C LEU A 353 -2.95 10.29 -19.82
N ILE A 354 -3.89 10.03 -18.92
CA ILE A 354 -4.62 11.06 -18.17
C ILE A 354 -3.96 11.21 -16.81
N ALA A 355 -3.45 12.40 -16.49
CA ALA A 355 -2.76 12.66 -15.24
C ALA A 355 -3.03 14.05 -14.63
N GLY A 356 -2.56 14.27 -13.40
CA GLY A 356 -2.68 15.54 -12.69
C GLY A 356 -3.58 15.51 -11.44
N GLY A 357 -3.63 16.65 -10.75
CA GLY A 357 -4.18 16.82 -9.40
C GLY A 357 -3.25 17.68 -8.54
N GLN A 358 -3.16 17.38 -7.25
CA GLN A 358 -2.23 18.03 -6.31
C GLN A 358 -0.89 17.29 -6.21
N ALA A 359 0.20 17.95 -6.61
CA ALA A 359 1.56 17.43 -6.73
C ALA A 359 2.23 17.16 -5.38
N LYS A 360 1.92 17.95 -4.34
CA LYS A 360 2.55 17.88 -3.01
C LYS A 360 4.08 17.99 -3.04
N GLY A 361 4.62 18.83 -3.94
CA GLY A 361 6.07 19.07 -4.05
C GLY A 361 6.86 17.93 -4.70
N GLN A 362 6.20 17.04 -5.45
CA GLN A 362 6.87 16.04 -6.28
C GLN A 362 7.56 16.68 -7.50
N ASP A 363 8.64 16.06 -7.95
CA ASP A 363 9.37 16.37 -9.19
C ASP A 363 8.95 15.39 -10.29
N PHE A 364 8.29 15.88 -11.34
CA PHE A 364 7.76 15.07 -12.43
C PHE A 364 8.76 14.81 -13.57
N SER A 365 10.00 15.32 -13.48
CA SER A 365 11.02 15.14 -14.52
C SER A 365 11.32 13.66 -14.83
N GLY A 366 11.10 12.77 -13.85
CA GLY A 366 11.22 11.32 -14.02
C GLY A 366 10.28 10.70 -15.07
N LEU A 367 9.18 11.38 -15.42
CA LEU A 367 8.27 10.92 -16.49
C LEU A 367 8.72 11.32 -17.89
N LYS A 368 9.69 12.23 -18.05
CA LYS A 368 10.10 12.74 -19.37
C LYS A 368 10.49 11.64 -20.37
N LEU A 369 11.40 10.75 -19.96
CA LEU A 369 11.89 9.67 -20.83
C LEU A 369 10.80 8.60 -21.10
N PRO A 370 10.06 8.10 -20.09
CA PRO A 370 8.91 7.22 -20.34
C PRO A 370 7.86 7.84 -21.26
N SER A 371 7.55 9.13 -21.08
CA SER A 371 6.58 9.85 -21.90
C SER A 371 6.99 9.85 -23.37
N GLN A 372 8.25 10.19 -23.65
CA GLN A 372 8.79 10.18 -25.02
C GLN A 372 8.83 8.79 -25.65
N ARG A 373 8.91 7.72 -24.85
CA ARG A 373 9.03 6.35 -25.36
C ARG A 373 7.67 5.71 -25.65
N TYR A 374 6.69 5.96 -24.78
CA TYR A 374 5.45 5.19 -24.75
C TYR A 374 4.20 6.01 -25.08
N LEU A 375 4.18 7.31 -24.76
CA LEU A 375 2.96 8.08 -24.87
C LEU A 375 2.68 8.52 -26.31
N LYS A 376 1.42 8.40 -26.69
CA LYS A 376 0.81 9.07 -27.84
C LYS A 376 0.38 10.50 -27.47
N SER A 377 -0.19 10.65 -26.27
CA SER A 377 -0.75 11.91 -25.78
C SER A 377 -0.71 11.95 -24.24
N LEU A 378 -0.56 13.15 -23.70
CA LEU A 378 -0.63 13.44 -22.27
C LEU A 378 -1.77 14.42 -22.00
N ILE A 379 -2.80 14.00 -21.28
CA ILE A 379 -3.96 14.81 -20.95
C ILE A 379 -3.89 15.17 -19.46
N LEU A 380 -3.74 16.45 -19.15
CA LEU A 380 -3.52 16.94 -17.79
C LEU A 380 -4.77 17.63 -17.22
N ILE A 381 -5.10 17.27 -15.98
CA ILE A 381 -6.23 17.80 -15.20
C ILE A 381 -5.76 18.32 -13.82
N GLY A 382 -6.60 19.11 -13.16
CA GLY A 382 -6.38 19.50 -11.77
C GLY A 382 -5.44 20.68 -11.54
N GLU A 383 -5.18 20.95 -10.26
CA GLU A 383 -4.52 22.15 -9.75
C GLU A 383 -3.11 22.36 -10.33
N ASP A 384 -2.26 21.33 -10.26
CA ASP A 384 -0.83 21.43 -10.64
C ASP A 384 -0.55 20.99 -12.09
N ARG A 385 -1.58 20.98 -12.96
CA ARG A 385 -1.46 20.54 -14.36
C ARG A 385 -0.39 21.30 -15.15
N GLN A 386 -0.21 22.60 -14.90
CA GLN A 386 0.79 23.39 -15.61
C GLN A 386 2.22 23.04 -15.17
N GLN A 387 2.45 22.89 -13.86
CA GLN A 387 3.76 22.46 -13.33
C GLN A 387 4.16 21.13 -13.95
N MET A 388 3.23 20.16 -13.97
CA MET A 388 3.47 18.84 -14.55
C MET A 388 3.77 18.91 -16.05
N ALA A 389 3.08 19.77 -16.81
CA ALA A 389 3.35 19.99 -18.23
C ALA A 389 4.78 20.51 -18.46
N ASP A 390 5.19 21.53 -17.68
CA ASP A 390 6.48 22.19 -17.82
C ASP A 390 7.65 21.25 -17.48
N GLU A 391 7.51 20.46 -16.40
CA GLU A 391 8.55 19.54 -15.94
C GLU A 391 8.70 18.30 -16.83
N ILE A 392 7.59 17.74 -17.34
CA ILE A 392 7.63 16.60 -18.27
C ILE A 392 8.10 17.06 -19.65
N GLY A 393 7.59 18.20 -20.13
CA GLY A 393 7.95 18.78 -21.43
C GLY A 393 7.59 17.88 -22.62
N PHE A 394 6.44 17.22 -22.59
CA PHE A 394 5.95 16.36 -23.67
C PHE A 394 5.14 17.18 -24.69
N GLU A 395 5.46 17.06 -25.97
CA GLU A 395 4.91 17.95 -27.02
C GLU A 395 3.39 17.79 -27.22
N ALA A 396 2.89 16.55 -27.22
CA ALA A 396 1.46 16.25 -27.37
C ALA A 396 0.72 16.32 -26.03
N THR A 397 0.92 17.41 -25.28
CA THR A 397 0.22 17.67 -24.01
C THR A 397 -1.06 18.48 -24.25
N CYS A 398 -2.17 18.01 -23.70
CA CYS A 398 -3.48 18.64 -23.71
C CYS A 398 -3.95 18.91 -22.27
N PHE A 399 -4.85 19.88 -22.10
CA PHE A 399 -5.48 20.16 -20.81
C PHE A 399 -6.97 19.87 -20.87
N ALA A 400 -7.51 19.29 -19.80
CA ALA A 400 -8.94 19.12 -19.62
C ALA A 400 -9.39 19.72 -18.28
N ASP A 401 -10.63 20.22 -18.24
CA ASP A 401 -11.19 20.86 -17.04
C ASP A 401 -11.97 19.88 -16.16
N SER A 402 -12.35 18.72 -16.71
CA SER A 402 -13.00 17.64 -15.98
C SER A 402 -12.50 16.27 -16.43
N LEU A 403 -12.78 15.25 -15.63
CA LEU A 403 -12.45 13.87 -15.96
C LEU A 403 -13.24 13.36 -17.17
N MET A 404 -14.49 13.81 -17.33
CA MET A 404 -15.30 13.52 -18.51
C MET A 404 -14.68 14.15 -19.77
N ASP A 405 -14.22 15.41 -19.69
CA ASP A 405 -13.56 16.06 -20.82
C ASP A 405 -12.24 15.36 -21.18
N ALA A 406 -11.47 14.92 -20.17
CA ALA A 406 -10.27 14.13 -20.40
C ALA A 406 -10.55 12.80 -21.10
N VAL A 407 -11.63 12.11 -20.72
CA VAL A 407 -12.05 10.84 -21.35
C VAL A 407 -12.49 11.07 -22.79
N ARG A 408 -13.26 12.13 -23.07
CA ARG A 408 -13.67 12.50 -24.44
C ARG A 408 -12.47 12.87 -25.31
N LEU A 409 -11.52 13.64 -24.77
CA LEU A 409 -10.28 13.96 -25.47
C LEU A 409 -9.47 12.69 -25.78
N ALA A 410 -9.32 11.79 -24.81
CA ALA A 410 -8.62 10.53 -25.01
C ALA A 410 -9.29 9.67 -26.08
N GLU A 411 -10.62 9.56 -26.06
CA GLU A 411 -11.37 8.79 -27.06
C GLU A 411 -11.21 9.37 -28.47
N SER A 412 -11.28 10.69 -28.61
CA SER A 412 -11.10 11.37 -29.90
C SER A 412 -9.69 11.21 -30.51
N GLN A 413 -8.70 10.85 -29.69
CA GLN A 413 -7.31 10.69 -30.09
C GLN A 413 -6.90 9.22 -30.21
N ALA A 414 -7.70 8.29 -29.66
CA ALA A 414 -7.36 6.87 -29.62
C ALA A 414 -7.60 6.19 -30.98
N GLU A 415 -6.70 5.29 -31.33
CA GLU A 415 -6.80 4.43 -32.50
C GLU A 415 -6.70 2.96 -32.08
N SER A 416 -7.15 2.05 -32.95
CA SER A 416 -7.02 0.62 -32.70
C SER A 416 -5.58 0.21 -32.37
N GLY A 417 -5.40 -0.52 -31.26
CA GLY A 417 -4.11 -0.88 -30.69
C GLY A 417 -3.58 0.10 -29.63
N ASP A 418 -4.30 1.19 -29.34
CA ASP A 418 -3.96 2.10 -28.26
C ASP A 418 -4.51 1.64 -26.90
N ALA A 419 -3.90 2.16 -25.84
CA ALA A 419 -4.37 2.04 -24.47
C ALA A 419 -4.58 3.43 -23.85
N VAL A 420 -5.69 3.61 -23.13
CA VAL A 420 -5.94 4.81 -22.32
C VAL A 420 -5.76 4.48 -20.85
N LEU A 421 -4.93 5.25 -20.16
CA LEU A 421 -4.57 5.05 -18.76
C LEU A 421 -4.88 6.31 -17.95
N LEU A 422 -5.72 6.19 -16.92
CA LEU A 422 -5.73 7.16 -15.83
C LEU A 422 -4.66 6.75 -14.81
N SER A 423 -3.54 7.46 -14.74
CA SER A 423 -2.52 7.27 -13.70
C SER A 423 -1.95 8.64 -13.29
N PRO A 424 -2.45 9.23 -12.19
CA PRO A 424 -2.43 10.68 -12.03
C PRO A 424 -1.15 11.32 -11.51
N ALA A 425 -0.22 10.55 -10.95
CA ALA A 425 0.97 11.00 -10.20
C ALA A 425 0.70 11.95 -9.01
N CYS A 426 -0.56 12.32 -8.79
CA CYS A 426 -0.98 13.35 -7.85
C CYS A 426 -2.09 12.87 -6.91
N ALA A 427 -2.18 13.53 -5.75
CA ALA A 427 -3.35 13.42 -4.88
C ALA A 427 -4.59 14.02 -5.57
N SER A 428 -5.78 13.64 -5.11
CA SER A 428 -7.05 13.91 -5.79
C SER A 428 -7.90 15.01 -5.14
N PHE A 429 -7.45 15.61 -4.03
CA PHE A 429 -8.30 16.40 -3.14
C PHE A 429 -8.65 17.81 -3.66
N ASP A 430 -8.04 18.23 -4.77
CA ASP A 430 -8.40 19.44 -5.50
C ASP A 430 -9.73 19.32 -6.24
N MET A 431 -10.01 18.14 -6.81
CA MET A 431 -11.18 17.90 -7.65
C MET A 431 -12.15 16.85 -7.09
N PHE A 432 -11.71 16.00 -6.17
CA PHE A 432 -12.43 14.80 -5.73
C PHE A 432 -12.35 14.60 -4.21
N THR A 433 -13.27 13.82 -3.66
CA THR A 433 -13.26 13.48 -2.22
C THR A 433 -12.18 12.47 -1.83
N GLY A 434 -11.63 11.75 -2.82
CA GLY A 434 -10.61 10.73 -2.65
C GLY A 434 -10.21 10.09 -3.99
N PHE A 435 -9.21 9.21 -3.98
CA PHE A 435 -8.77 8.55 -5.21
C PHE A 435 -9.82 7.52 -5.69
N GLU A 436 -10.59 6.95 -4.76
CA GLU A 436 -11.70 6.05 -5.04
C GLU A 436 -12.79 6.80 -5.83
N ASP A 437 -13.17 7.99 -5.38
CA ASP A 437 -14.14 8.86 -6.05
C ASP A 437 -13.66 9.23 -7.46
N ARG A 438 -12.42 9.69 -7.61
CA ARG A 438 -11.80 9.92 -8.93
C ARG A 438 -11.85 8.67 -9.81
N GLY A 439 -11.54 7.51 -9.25
CA GLY A 439 -11.52 6.24 -9.96
C GLY A 439 -12.91 5.78 -10.41
N HIS A 440 -13.94 5.96 -9.58
CA HIS A 440 -15.32 5.66 -9.93
C HIS A 440 -15.85 6.60 -11.01
N GLN A 441 -15.58 7.90 -10.88
CA GLN A 441 -15.96 8.88 -11.88
C GLN A 441 -15.28 8.60 -13.23
N PHE A 442 -14.02 8.15 -13.23
CA PHE A 442 -13.34 7.73 -14.46
C PHE A 442 -14.04 6.56 -15.11
N VAL A 443 -14.33 5.50 -14.36
CA VAL A 443 -15.02 4.30 -14.87
C VAL A 443 -16.40 4.66 -15.40
N ALA A 444 -17.13 5.53 -14.71
CA ALA A 444 -18.43 6.03 -15.16
C ALA A 444 -18.31 6.80 -16.48
N ALA A 445 -17.35 7.73 -16.58
CA ALA A 445 -17.13 8.52 -17.78
C ALA A 445 -16.70 7.66 -18.98
N VAL A 446 -15.81 6.69 -18.76
CA VAL A 446 -15.44 5.71 -19.79
C VAL A 446 -16.66 4.94 -20.27
N ARG A 447 -17.47 4.40 -19.35
CA ARG A 447 -18.67 3.65 -19.73
C ARG A 447 -19.68 4.52 -20.49
N GLU A 448 -19.86 5.77 -20.09
CA GLU A 448 -20.74 6.71 -20.78
C GLU A 448 -20.27 6.96 -22.21
N VAL A 449 -19.02 7.38 -22.40
CA VAL A 449 -18.44 7.64 -23.73
C VAL A 449 -18.41 6.39 -24.59
N LEU A 450 -18.16 5.22 -24.00
CA LEU A 450 -18.16 3.96 -24.73
C LEU A 450 -19.57 3.47 -25.10
N SER A 451 -20.62 4.00 -24.47
CA SER A 451 -22.03 3.61 -24.69
C SER A 451 -22.82 4.53 -25.62
N CYS A 452 -22.28 5.73 -25.94
CA CYS A 452 -22.88 6.61 -26.93
C CYS A 452 -22.51 6.14 -28.34
N ASP A 453 -23.51 5.64 -29.08
CA ASP A 453 -23.49 5.36 -30.52
C ASP A 453 -23.72 6.63 -31.36
#